data_AF-A0A9D6F0P2-F1
#
_entry.id   AF-A0A9D6F0P2-F1
#
_cell.length_a   1.000
_cell.length_b   1.000
_cell.length_c   1.000
_cell.angle_alpha   90.00
_cell.angle_beta   90.00
_cell.angle_gamma   90.00
#
_symmetry.space_group_name_H-M   'P 1'
#
loop_
_entity.id
_entity.type
_entity.pdbx_description
1 polymer ?
#
loop_
_entity_poly.entity_id
_entity_poly.type
_entity_poly.pdbx_seq_one_letter_code
_entity_poly.pdbx_strand_id
1 'polypeptide(L)'
;MLFTNFAFIRRSFLQHSGLPFAECLSEETIAQIHRDAHMPTPVEQAERGTIYTTPVTLWAFLSQVLHKAEHRSCAAAVARVVVLCVALGREPCSDDTGAYCRARARLPLALIQRATLHVADAAQTPGLDGSRHIR
;
A
#
# COMPACT_ATOMS: atom_id res chain seq x y z
N MET A 1 15.77 -2.08 -9.40
CA MET A 1 14.85 -1.11 -8.74
C MET A 1 14.54 -1.63 -7.35
N LEU A 2 14.32 -0.81 -6.32
CA LEU A 2 13.92 -1.26 -4.97
C LEU A 2 12.42 -0.98 -4.79
N PHE A 3 11.73 -1.62 -3.83
CA PHE A 3 10.34 -1.29 -3.52
C PHE A 3 10.28 0.01 -2.70
N THR A 4 10.66 1.11 -3.33
CA THR A 4 10.91 2.39 -2.66
C THR A 4 9.79 3.40 -2.88
N ASN A 5 8.80 3.04 -3.69
CA ASN A 5 7.83 3.99 -4.23
C ASN A 5 6.39 3.51 -3.94
N PHE A 6 5.52 4.44 -3.52
CA PHE A 6 4.12 4.14 -3.18
C PHE A 6 3.19 4.05 -4.41
N ALA A 7 3.61 4.47 -5.61
CA ALA A 7 2.90 4.30 -6.88
C ALA A 7 2.46 2.86 -7.15
N PHE A 8 3.24 1.89 -6.65
CA PHE A 8 2.87 0.49 -6.78
C PHE A 8 1.63 0.13 -5.95
N ILE A 9 1.50 0.70 -4.74
CA ILE A 9 0.27 0.52 -3.93
C ILE A 9 -0.92 1.01 -4.74
N ARG A 10 -0.72 2.15 -5.42
CA ARG A 10 -1.74 2.74 -6.26
C ARG A 10 -2.12 1.78 -7.40
N ARG A 11 -1.13 1.31 -8.17
CA ARG A 11 -1.33 0.45 -9.35
C ARG A 11 -2.09 -0.86 -9.05
N SER A 12 -1.93 -1.39 -7.84
CA SER A 12 -2.35 -2.76 -7.52
C SER A 12 -3.66 -2.88 -6.76
N PHE A 13 -4.14 -1.81 -6.12
CA PHE A 13 -5.50 -1.75 -5.56
C PHE A 13 -6.54 -1.16 -6.51
N LEU A 14 -6.11 -0.36 -7.49
CA LEU A 14 -6.96 0.65 -8.13
C LEU A 14 -7.17 0.39 -9.62
N GLN A 15 -7.36 -0.86 -10.00
CA GLN A 15 -7.45 -1.27 -11.41
C GLN A 15 -8.73 -0.79 -12.14
N HIS A 16 -9.43 0.23 -11.66
CA HIS A 16 -10.48 0.89 -12.43
C HIS A 16 -10.34 2.41 -12.40
N SER A 17 -10.09 2.99 -13.58
CA SER A 17 -10.43 4.38 -13.88
C SER A 17 -11.92 4.58 -13.57
N GLY A 18 -12.22 5.45 -12.60
CA GLY A 18 -13.59 5.72 -12.15
C GLY A 18 -13.91 5.33 -10.70
N LEU A 19 -12.97 4.72 -9.95
CA LEU A 19 -13.14 4.50 -8.51
C LEU A 19 -12.43 5.59 -7.68
N PRO A 20 -13.12 6.27 -6.75
CA PRO A 20 -12.57 7.40 -5.98
C PRO A 20 -11.38 7.00 -5.11
N PHE A 21 -11.28 5.71 -4.76
CA PHE A 21 -10.16 5.14 -4.00
C PHE A 21 -8.79 5.44 -4.63
N ALA A 22 -8.74 5.68 -5.94
CA ALA A 22 -7.48 5.94 -6.64
C ALA A 22 -6.90 7.32 -6.42
N GLU A 23 -7.78 8.25 -6.09
CA GLU A 23 -7.48 9.65 -5.82
C GLU A 23 -7.36 9.88 -4.32
N CYS A 24 -8.08 9.09 -3.50
CA CYS A 24 -8.05 9.15 -2.03
C CYS A 24 -6.75 8.67 -1.38
N LEU A 25 -5.95 7.84 -2.05
CA LEU A 25 -4.69 7.31 -1.51
C LEU A 25 -3.55 7.56 -2.50
N SER A 26 -3.30 8.83 -2.79
CA SER A 26 -2.20 9.24 -3.66
C SER A 26 -0.83 8.86 -3.04
N GLU A 27 0.15 8.61 -3.89
CA GLU A 27 1.54 8.40 -3.47
C GLU A 27 2.06 9.56 -2.62
N GLU A 28 1.68 10.79 -2.97
CA GLU A 28 2.07 12.01 -2.27
C GLU A 28 1.51 12.04 -0.83
N THR A 29 0.22 11.73 -0.65
CA THR A 29 -0.40 11.65 0.68
C THR A 29 0.31 10.62 1.55
N ILE A 30 0.56 9.42 1.02
CA ILE A 30 1.22 8.35 1.78
C ILE A 30 2.68 8.75 2.11
N ALA A 31 3.39 9.38 1.16
CA ALA A 31 4.76 9.86 1.38
C ALA A 31 4.85 11.00 2.41
N GLN A 32 3.87 11.92 2.42
CA GLN A 32 3.80 12.98 3.42
C GLN A 32 3.56 12.40 4.82
N ILE A 33 2.58 11.51 4.96
CA ILE A 33 2.28 10.89 6.26
C ILE A 33 3.46 10.04 6.76
N HIS A 34 4.17 9.36 5.85
CA HIS A 34 5.40 8.63 6.17
C HIS A 34 6.50 9.56 6.73
N ARG A 35 6.71 10.72 6.11
CA ARG A 35 7.68 11.73 6.57
C ARG A 35 7.32 12.26 7.95
N ASP A 36 6.05 12.60 8.16
CA ASP A 36 5.57 13.14 9.44
C ASP A 36 5.71 12.12 10.60
N ALA A 37 5.70 10.82 10.28
CA ALA A 37 5.90 9.73 11.25
C ALA A 37 7.38 9.46 11.60
N HIS A 38 8.34 10.23 11.06
CA HIS A 38 9.78 10.09 11.31
C HIS A 38 10.32 8.66 11.08
N MET A 39 9.72 7.91 10.15
CA MET A 39 10.15 6.56 9.78
C MET A 39 11.35 6.62 8.83
N PRO A 40 12.28 5.63 8.88
CA PRO A 40 13.33 5.51 7.88
C PRO A 40 12.73 5.48 6.49
N THR A 41 13.31 6.22 5.54
CA THR A 41 12.82 6.30 4.17
C THR A 41 12.75 4.91 3.53
N PRO A 42 11.85 4.69 2.55
CA PRO A 42 11.79 3.42 1.84
C PRO A 42 13.12 3.01 1.21
N VAL A 43 13.95 3.98 0.80
CA VAL A 43 15.30 3.76 0.24
C VAL A 43 16.22 3.18 1.31
N GLU A 44 16.33 3.82 2.47
CA GLU A 44 17.15 3.32 3.59
C GLU A 44 16.71 1.93 4.06
N GLN A 45 15.41 1.64 4.04
CA GLN A 45 14.89 0.32 4.37
C GLN A 45 15.31 -0.74 3.34
N ALA A 46 15.25 -0.38 2.06
CA ALA A 46 15.57 -1.30 0.98
C ALA A 46 17.08 -1.56 0.84
N GLU A 47 17.93 -0.56 1.12
CA GLU A 47 19.40 -0.72 1.20
C GLU A 47 19.83 -1.69 2.30
N ARG A 48 19.03 -1.84 3.36
CA ARG A 48 19.21 -2.88 4.39
C ARG A 48 18.72 -4.27 3.95
N GLY A 49 18.44 -4.47 2.66
CA GLY A 49 17.91 -5.73 2.12
C GLY A 49 16.49 -6.05 2.57
N THR A 50 15.74 -5.08 3.10
CA THR A 50 14.39 -5.33 3.60
C THR A 50 13.39 -5.32 2.44
N ILE A 51 12.75 -6.47 2.20
CA ILE A 51 11.67 -6.60 1.21
C ILE A 51 10.42 -5.82 1.67
N TYR A 52 10.08 -5.95 2.95
CA TYR A 52 8.92 -5.27 3.56
C TYR A 52 9.27 -3.84 3.98
N THR A 53 9.49 -2.98 2.99
CA THR A 53 9.54 -1.52 3.20
C THR A 53 8.18 -0.98 3.60
N THR A 54 8.08 0.27 4.06
CA THR A 54 6.79 0.88 4.41
C THR A 54 5.78 0.80 3.25
N PRO A 55 6.15 1.11 1.99
CA PRO A 55 5.25 0.90 0.85
C PRO A 55 4.75 -0.55 0.70
N VAL A 56 5.65 -1.52 0.72
CA VAL A 56 5.28 -2.95 0.53
C VAL A 56 4.42 -3.43 1.68
N THR A 57 4.78 -3.06 2.90
CA THR A 57 4.07 -3.45 4.12
C THR A 57 2.66 -2.87 4.15
N LEU A 58 2.51 -1.60 3.78
CA LEU A 58 1.20 -0.95 3.71
C LEU A 58 0.32 -1.60 2.63
N TRP A 59 0.88 -1.88 1.45
CA TRP A 59 0.15 -2.58 0.39
C TRP A 59 -0.29 -3.98 0.83
N ALA A 60 0.62 -4.77 1.39
CA ALA A 60 0.34 -6.10 1.88
C ALA A 60 -0.73 -6.07 2.99
N PHE A 61 -0.65 -5.09 3.90
CA PHE A 61 -1.64 -4.89 4.97
C PHE A 61 -3.02 -4.55 4.44
N LEU A 62 -3.13 -3.58 3.53
CA LEU A 62 -4.39 -3.25 2.88
C LEU A 62 -4.95 -4.49 2.14
N SER A 63 -4.07 -5.27 1.51
CA SER A 63 -4.49 -6.47 0.76
C SER A 63 -5.06 -7.51 1.71
N GLN A 64 -4.46 -7.62 2.90
CA GLN A 64 -4.91 -8.51 3.94
C GLN A 64 -6.30 -8.10 4.42
N VAL A 65 -6.49 -6.85 4.84
CA VAL A 65 -7.71 -6.44 5.54
C VAL A 65 -8.92 -6.26 4.63
N LEU A 66 -8.72 -6.05 3.33
CA LEU A 66 -9.81 -5.92 2.35
C LEU A 66 -10.38 -7.26 1.88
N HIS A 67 -9.67 -8.37 2.09
CA HIS A 67 -10.16 -9.71 1.75
C HIS A 67 -10.98 -10.34 2.89
N LYS A 68 -11.77 -11.37 2.55
CA LYS A 68 -12.59 -12.15 3.49
C LYS A 68 -11.97 -13.54 3.77
N ALA A 69 -12.37 -14.16 4.88
CA ALA A 69 -11.99 -15.53 5.26
C ALA A 69 -10.47 -15.78 5.20
N GLU A 70 -10.05 -16.94 4.69
CA GLU A 70 -8.64 -17.35 4.56
C GLU A 70 -7.77 -16.39 3.74
N HIS A 71 -8.36 -15.61 2.82
CA HIS A 71 -7.65 -14.61 2.03
C HIS A 71 -7.21 -13.37 2.85
N ARG A 72 -7.67 -13.24 4.10
CA ARG A 72 -7.23 -12.26 5.11
C ARG A 72 -6.07 -12.75 5.99
N SER A 73 -5.58 -13.98 5.78
CA SER A 73 -4.42 -14.48 6.53
C SER A 73 -3.13 -13.72 6.18
N CYS A 74 -2.15 -13.73 7.09
CA CYS A 74 -0.82 -13.21 6.79
C CYS A 74 -0.15 -13.97 5.64
N ALA A 75 -0.35 -15.29 5.57
CA ALA A 75 0.16 -16.13 4.49
C ALA A 75 -0.40 -15.68 3.12
N ALA A 76 -1.70 -15.40 3.02
CA ALA A 76 -2.31 -14.89 1.80
C ALA A 76 -1.75 -13.50 1.41
N ALA A 77 -1.48 -12.64 2.39
CA ALA A 77 -0.85 -11.34 2.12
C ALA A 77 0.58 -11.48 1.60
N VAL A 78 1.39 -12.37 2.20
CA VAL A 78 2.74 -12.68 1.73
C VAL A 78 2.72 -13.31 0.33
N ALA A 79 1.80 -14.25 0.06
CA ALA A 79 1.64 -14.82 -1.27
C ALA A 79 1.37 -13.76 -2.34
N ARG A 80 0.54 -12.74 -2.03
CA ARG A 80 0.33 -11.59 -2.92
C ARG A 80 1.61 -10.77 -3.13
N VAL A 81 2.45 -10.60 -2.11
CA VAL A 81 3.77 -9.95 -2.24
C VAL A 81 4.73 -10.78 -3.10
N VAL A 82 4.72 -12.10 -2.96
CA VAL A 82 5.51 -13.02 -3.81
C VAL A 82 5.10 -12.88 -5.27
N VAL A 83 3.78 -12.96 -5.56
CA VAL A 83 3.23 -12.79 -6.92
C VAL A 83 3.63 -11.44 -7.50
N LEU A 84 3.55 -10.39 -6.68
CA LEU A 84 4.02 -9.07 -7.04
C LEU A 84 5.51 -9.06 -7.42
N CYS A 85 6.39 -9.62 -6.58
CA CYS A 85 7.82 -9.69 -6.89
C CYS A 85 8.06 -10.31 -8.27
N VAL A 86 7.43 -11.46 -8.53
CA VAL A 86 7.53 -12.17 -9.81
C VAL A 86 6.99 -11.33 -10.97
N ALA A 87 5.81 -10.70 -10.80
CA ALA A 87 5.20 -9.86 -11.84
C ALA A 87 6.05 -8.63 -12.21
N LEU A 88 6.89 -8.16 -11.29
CA LEU A 88 7.86 -7.08 -11.52
C LEU A 88 9.24 -7.57 -11.95
N GLY A 89 9.38 -8.87 -12.29
CA GLY A 89 10.64 -9.46 -12.74
C GLY A 89 11.71 -9.57 -11.64
N ARG A 90 11.29 -9.65 -10.37
CA ARG A 90 12.18 -9.82 -9.22
C ARG A 90 12.16 -11.26 -8.72
N GLU A 91 13.19 -11.62 -7.96
CA GLU A 91 13.17 -12.88 -7.21
C GLU A 91 12.02 -12.91 -6.20
N PRO A 92 11.32 -14.06 -6.07
CA PRO A 92 10.35 -14.28 -5.03
C PRO A 92 10.92 -13.96 -3.64
N CYS A 93 10.15 -13.26 -2.82
CA CYS A 93 10.49 -13.16 -1.40
C CYS A 93 10.21 -14.49 -0.69
N SER A 94 10.81 -14.70 0.47
CA SER A 94 10.42 -15.80 1.36
C SER A 94 8.92 -15.75 1.65
N ASP A 95 8.30 -16.92 1.71
CA ASP A 95 6.91 -17.14 2.12
C ASP A 95 6.73 -17.13 3.64
N ASP A 96 7.81 -16.97 4.42
CA ASP A 96 7.75 -16.74 5.86
C ASP A 96 7.00 -15.45 6.18
N THR A 97 5.94 -15.59 6.97
CA THR A 97 5.13 -14.45 7.42
C THR A 97 5.79 -13.64 8.52
N GLY A 98 6.84 -14.15 9.17
CA GLY A 98 7.52 -13.49 10.28
C GLY A 98 8.03 -12.10 9.94
N ALA A 99 8.68 -11.94 8.77
CA ALA A 99 9.18 -10.64 8.32
C ALA A 99 8.04 -9.64 8.06
N TYR A 100 6.97 -10.09 7.39
CA TYR A 100 5.78 -9.29 7.16
C TYR A 100 5.09 -8.88 8.46
N CYS A 101 4.87 -9.82 9.38
CA CYS A 101 4.22 -9.54 10.67
C CYS A 101 4.98 -8.50 11.49
N ARG A 102 6.31 -8.59 11.54
CA ARG A 102 7.16 -7.59 12.23
C ARG A 102 7.11 -6.23 11.55
N ALA A 103 7.15 -6.18 10.22
CA ALA A 103 7.04 -4.93 9.48
C ALA A 103 5.67 -4.29 9.68
N ARG A 104 4.58 -5.08 9.62
CA ARG A 104 3.20 -4.63 9.85
C ARG A 104 3.02 -4.05 11.25
N ALA A 105 3.61 -4.66 12.28
CA ALA A 105 3.58 -4.16 13.65
C ALA A 105 4.31 -2.81 13.82
N ARG A 106 5.24 -2.48 12.91
CA ARG A 106 5.99 -1.22 12.89
C ARG A 106 5.31 -0.13 12.04
N LEU A 107 4.19 -0.43 11.37
CA LEU A 107 3.45 0.60 10.65
C LEU A 107 2.97 1.66 11.65
N PRO A 108 3.29 2.95 11.45
CA PRO A 108 2.85 3.98 12.37
C PRO A 108 1.33 4.03 12.45
N LEU A 109 0.77 4.00 13.67
CA LEU A 109 -0.68 4.13 13.86
C LEU A 109 -1.22 5.42 13.24
N ALA A 110 -0.48 6.51 13.40
CA ALA A 110 -0.79 7.80 12.78
C ALA A 110 -0.91 7.70 11.25
N LEU A 111 -0.16 6.79 10.62
CA LEU A 111 -0.24 6.55 9.19
C LEU A 111 -1.59 5.95 8.80
N ILE A 112 -1.99 4.89 9.50
CA ILE A 112 -3.27 4.23 9.26
C ILE A 112 -4.45 5.16 9.59
N GLN A 113 -4.37 5.88 10.70
CA GLN A 113 -5.42 6.83 11.12
C GLN A 113 -5.60 7.96 10.10
N ARG A 114 -4.52 8.62 9.68
CA ARG A 114 -4.60 9.72 8.70
C ARG A 114 -5.06 9.21 7.34
N ALA A 115 -4.56 8.07 6.89
CA ALA A 115 -5.02 7.44 5.65
C ALA A 115 -6.53 7.12 5.72
N THR A 116 -7.02 6.63 6.86
CA THR A 116 -8.44 6.31 7.06
C THR A 116 -9.31 7.56 7.05
N LEU A 117 -8.92 8.61 7.80
CA LEU A 117 -9.65 9.88 7.83
C LEU A 117 -9.68 10.54 6.46
N HIS A 118 -8.54 10.57 5.75
CA HIS A 118 -8.47 11.15 4.43
C HIS A 118 -9.36 10.41 3.41
N VAL A 119 -9.40 9.08 3.45
CA VAL A 119 -10.33 8.27 2.63
C VAL A 119 -11.78 8.54 3.01
N ALA A 120 -12.08 8.69 4.31
CA ALA A 120 -13.43 8.97 4.79
C ALA A 120 -13.92 10.36 4.37
N ASP A 121 -13.07 11.38 4.43
CA ASP A 121 -13.38 12.75 3.99
C ASP A 121 -13.62 12.80 2.48
N ALA A 122 -12.77 12.12 1.72
CA ALA A 122 -12.93 12.03 0.27
C ALA A 122 -14.21 11.25 -0.13
N ALA A 123 -14.60 10.22 0.64
CA ALA A 123 -15.84 9.49 0.42
C ALA A 123 -17.12 10.31 0.75
N GLN A 124 -17.02 11.33 1.61
CA GLN A 124 -18.13 12.21 1.97
C GLN A 124 -18.37 13.33 0.96
N THR A 125 -17.43 13.58 0.04
CA THR A 125 -17.56 14.63 -0.98
C THR A 125 -18.28 14.05 -2.20
N PRO A 126 -19.60 14.28 -2.41
CA PRO A 126 -20.32 13.74 -3.55
C PRO A 126 -20.05 14.67 -4.74
N GLY A 127 -19.03 14.37 -5.55
CA GLY A 127 -18.67 15.29 -6.63
C GLY A 127 -17.47 14.92 -7.49
N LEU A 128 -17.39 13.68 -7.96
CA LEU A 128 -16.61 13.36 -9.17
C LEU A 128 -17.49 12.57 -10.13
N ASP A 129 -18.60 13.21 -10.54
CA ASP A 129 -19.25 12.89 -11.80
C ASP A 129 -18.26 13.20 -12.93
N GLY A 130 -17.74 12.14 -13.55
CA GLY A 130 -16.87 12.17 -14.72
C GLY A 130 -17.54 12.71 -16.00
N SER A 131 -18.73 13.29 -15.92
CA SER A 131 -19.38 13.99 -17.03
C SER A 131 -18.83 15.41 -17.20
N ARG A 132 -17.55 15.54 -17.56
CA ARG A 132 -17.04 16.75 -18.22
C ARG A 132 -15.75 16.45 -18.98
N HIS A 133 -15.92 15.93 -20.19
CA HIS A 133 -15.46 16.60 -21.41
C HIS A 133 -15.92 15.84 -22.66
N ILE A 134 -17.04 16.30 -23.22
CA ILE A 134 -17.21 16.34 -24.68
C ILE A 134 -16.66 17.69 -25.12
N ARG A 135 -15.54 17.67 -25.87
CA ARG A 135 -15.34 18.40 -27.12
C ARG A 135 -14.04 17.94 -27.76
#